data_AF-A0A3L7VML3-F1
#
_entry.id   AF-A0A3L7VML3-F1
#
_cell.length_a   1.000
_cell.length_b   1.000
_cell.length_c   1.000
_cell.angle_alpha   90.00
_cell.angle_beta   90.00
_cell.angle_gamma   90.00
#
_symmetry.space_group_name_H-M   'P 1'
#
loop_
_entity.id
_entity.type
_entity.pdbx_description
1 polymer ?
#
loop_
_entity_poly.entity_id
_entity_poly.type
_entity_poly.pdbx_seq_one_letter_code
_entity_poly.pdbx_strand_id
1 'polypeptide(L)'
;MPRNAFKSGFQNGKAKNPFRNHFVFSTLFCLALSFGCSSIGVKKLSSDKAYPTHRDVLGVIGSSYSNLSERTKQTLRESDLAKVYTKSPMEAARTLHEEVLLESTDNRLFALAEIHSRLALSMGKLRKPEAMGHHYLGAGYAFHFLMAHDDPVAGNGVWGPHQLVEKGSIPPQRKLQPQDIYDPRFIQACQLYNRNLSHLVREADPKTWTLKMRTEEGDITLSLNSRHPRVAISHLARLTPCDELKVEGIETHHRSYGLGVPVVLETSDKPDVPFSNLHLGQPLHAGTAFLRFPDRIADLRLGHPSPIELNDPVSEPKIKISGRTIPLETDTTTVLASTLARSGLEGLDYVGFLNASRIQ
;
A
#
# COMPACT_ATOMS: atom_id res chain seq x y z
N MET A 1 -56.87 75.08 -35.38
CA MET A 1 -55.41 75.15 -35.15
C MET A 1 -55.14 74.90 -33.67
N PRO A 2 -54.10 74.17 -33.24
CA PRO A 2 -53.36 73.10 -33.93
C PRO A 2 -53.20 71.78 -33.12
N ARG A 3 -52.94 70.70 -33.88
CA ARG A 3 -52.00 69.56 -33.70
C ARG A 3 -51.92 68.76 -32.38
N ASN A 4 -52.13 67.44 -32.51
CA ASN A 4 -51.23 66.30 -32.17
C ASN A 4 -52.11 65.06 -31.90
N ALA A 5 -51.73 63.80 -32.12
CA ALA A 5 -50.85 63.13 -33.06
C ALA A 5 -51.30 61.65 -33.06
N PHE A 6 -51.30 61.04 -34.24
CA PHE A 6 -51.23 59.61 -34.58
C PHE A 6 -51.00 58.56 -33.44
N LYS A 7 -51.88 57.55 -33.31
CA LYS A 7 -51.68 56.18 -33.84
C LYS A 7 -52.82 55.22 -33.45
N SER A 8 -53.29 54.52 -34.46
CA SER A 8 -54.31 53.47 -34.49
C SER A 8 -53.88 52.19 -33.78
N GLY A 9 -54.72 51.69 -32.87
CA GLY A 9 -54.70 50.32 -32.40
C GLY A 9 -55.90 49.57 -32.97
N PHE A 10 -55.66 48.46 -33.69
CA PHE A 10 -56.68 47.46 -33.94
C PHE A 10 -56.08 46.06 -33.77
N GLN A 11 -56.82 45.26 -33.02
CA GLN A 11 -56.53 43.88 -32.66
C GLN A 11 -56.55 42.98 -33.90
N ASN A 12 -55.81 41.87 -33.85
CA ASN A 12 -56.36 40.60 -34.32
C ASN A 12 -55.66 39.41 -33.65
N GLY A 13 -56.49 38.53 -33.10
CA GLY A 13 -56.08 37.33 -32.36
C GLY A 13 -55.53 36.23 -33.26
N LYS A 14 -54.69 35.38 -32.66
CA LYS A 14 -54.38 34.04 -33.18
C LYS A 14 -54.63 33.01 -32.09
N ALA A 15 -55.47 32.04 -32.44
CA ALA A 15 -55.86 30.89 -31.66
C ALA A 15 -54.64 30.02 -31.27
N LYS A 16 -54.69 29.48 -30.04
CA LYS A 16 -53.70 28.55 -29.48
C LYS A 16 -53.91 27.15 -30.08
N ASN A 17 -52.87 26.58 -30.69
CA ASN A 17 -52.82 25.16 -31.05
C ASN A 17 -52.44 24.31 -29.81
N PRO A 18 -53.23 23.29 -29.42
CA PRO A 18 -52.96 22.49 -28.22
C PRO A 18 -51.91 21.38 -28.38
N PHE A 19 -51.32 21.21 -29.57
CA PHE A 19 -50.42 20.08 -29.87
C PHE A 19 -48.92 20.32 -29.62
N ARG A 20 -48.52 21.46 -29.03
CA ARG A 20 -47.09 21.82 -28.87
C ARG A 20 -46.49 21.56 -27.49
N ASN A 21 -47.24 20.96 -26.56
CA ASN A 21 -46.78 20.73 -25.18
C ASN A 21 -46.48 19.27 -24.82
N HIS A 22 -46.88 18.29 -25.62
CA HIS A 22 -46.54 16.88 -25.34
C HIS A 22 -45.15 16.47 -25.83
N PHE A 23 -44.59 17.17 -26.81
CA PHE A 23 -43.25 16.82 -27.32
C PHE A 23 -42.14 17.31 -26.38
N VAL A 24 -42.32 18.43 -25.68
CA VAL A 24 -41.28 19.01 -24.81
C VAL A 24 -41.17 18.28 -23.47
N PHE A 25 -42.27 17.73 -22.94
CA PHE A 25 -42.23 16.92 -21.72
C PHE A 25 -41.62 15.52 -21.94
N SER A 26 -41.73 14.95 -23.15
CA SER A 26 -41.13 13.65 -23.46
C SER A 26 -39.60 13.73 -23.61
N THR A 27 -39.06 14.83 -24.16
CA THR A 27 -37.60 14.98 -24.32
C THR A 27 -36.89 15.29 -23.00
N LEU A 28 -37.58 15.96 -22.05
CA LEU A 28 -37.01 16.26 -20.74
C LEU A 28 -36.99 15.03 -19.80
N PHE A 29 -37.89 14.06 -20.00
CA PHE A 29 -37.90 12.81 -19.25
C PHE A 29 -36.79 11.83 -19.70
N CYS A 30 -36.45 11.83 -21.00
CA CYS A 30 -35.33 11.02 -21.51
C CYS A 30 -33.94 11.55 -21.11
N LEU A 31 -33.79 12.85 -20.84
CA LEU A 31 -32.52 13.43 -20.41
C LEU A 31 -32.18 13.18 -18.93
N ALA A 32 -33.19 12.82 -18.12
CA ALA A 32 -33.04 12.56 -16.69
C ALA A 32 -32.64 11.09 -16.37
N LEU A 33 -32.70 10.18 -17.35
CA LEU A 33 -32.38 8.76 -17.15
C LEU A 33 -30.93 8.40 -17.55
N SER A 34 -30.14 9.35 -18.06
CA SER A 34 -28.77 9.13 -18.53
C SER A 34 -27.67 9.42 -17.50
N PHE A 35 -28.02 9.74 -16.26
CA PHE A 35 -27.06 9.96 -15.16
C PHE A 35 -27.16 8.85 -14.12
N GLY A 36 -26.72 7.64 -14.45
CA GLY A 36 -26.82 6.51 -13.51
C GLY A 36 -25.96 5.28 -13.77
N CYS A 37 -25.12 5.23 -14.81
CA CYS A 37 -24.19 4.11 -14.98
C CYS A 37 -22.81 4.48 -14.42
N SER A 38 -22.57 4.22 -13.13
CA SER A 38 -21.21 4.11 -12.62
C SER A 38 -20.64 2.77 -13.09
N SER A 39 -19.76 2.78 -14.09
CA SER A 39 -19.02 1.57 -14.49
C SER A 39 -18.18 1.06 -13.32
N ILE A 40 -18.19 -0.26 -13.09
CA ILE A 40 -17.31 -0.90 -12.11
C ILE A 40 -15.95 -1.07 -12.73
N GLY A 41 -14.93 -0.45 -12.15
CA GLY A 41 -13.60 -0.41 -12.76
C GLY A 41 -12.47 -0.24 -11.76
N VAL A 42 -11.26 -0.37 -12.28
CA VAL A 42 -10.02 0.00 -11.58
C VAL A 42 -9.24 0.98 -12.44
N LYS A 43 -8.84 2.10 -11.84
CA LYS A 43 -7.97 3.08 -12.48
C LYS A 43 -6.58 3.00 -11.88
N LYS A 44 -5.56 2.79 -12.71
CA LYS A 44 -4.17 2.87 -12.25
C LYS A 44 -3.86 4.29 -11.80
N LEU A 45 -3.31 4.42 -10.61
CA LEU A 45 -2.85 5.67 -10.05
C LEU A 45 -1.40 5.92 -10.43
N SER A 46 -1.03 7.19 -10.59
CA SER A 46 0.37 7.59 -10.69
C SER A 46 1.10 7.23 -9.39
N SER A 47 2.38 6.85 -9.47
CA SER A 47 3.23 6.51 -8.31
C SER A 47 3.15 7.50 -7.14
N ASP A 48 2.88 8.77 -7.47
CA ASP A 48 2.90 9.91 -6.54
C ASP A 48 1.51 10.20 -5.95
N LYS A 49 0.47 9.49 -6.41
CA LYS A 49 -0.91 9.55 -5.91
C LYS A 49 -1.31 8.16 -5.48
N ALA A 50 -0.73 7.64 -4.40
CA ALA A 50 -1.30 6.45 -3.77
C ALA A 50 -2.79 6.71 -3.49
N TYR A 51 -3.65 5.69 -3.62
CA TYR A 51 -5.05 5.84 -3.20
C TYR A 51 -5.03 6.37 -1.76
N PRO A 52 -5.92 7.31 -1.37
CA PRO A 52 -5.98 7.85 -0.01
C PRO A 52 -6.37 6.72 0.94
N THR A 53 -5.37 5.92 1.24
CA THR A 53 -5.32 4.93 2.28
C THR A 53 -4.69 5.65 3.47
N HIS A 54 -4.90 5.15 4.67
CA HIS A 54 -4.32 5.68 5.91
C HIS A 54 -2.77 5.68 5.96
N ARG A 55 -2.07 5.65 4.81
CA ARG A 55 -0.61 5.59 4.62
C ARG A 55 0.03 6.98 4.45
N ASP A 56 -0.70 8.08 4.69
CA ASP A 56 -0.19 9.46 4.78
C ASP A 56 0.67 9.72 6.03
N VAL A 57 1.32 8.68 6.57
CA VAL A 57 2.19 8.74 7.77
C VAL A 57 3.26 9.81 7.65
N LEU A 58 3.79 9.99 6.44
CA LEU A 58 4.94 10.86 6.20
C LEU A 58 4.51 12.25 5.72
N GLY A 59 3.25 12.44 5.33
CA GLY A 59 2.69 13.68 4.78
C GLY A 59 3.50 14.23 3.60
N VAL A 60 4.46 15.10 3.93
CA VAL A 60 5.34 15.82 2.99
C VAL A 60 6.53 14.97 2.56
N ILE A 61 6.79 14.94 1.24
CA ILE A 61 7.97 14.31 0.65
C ILE A 61 9.24 15.09 1.06
N GLY A 62 10.30 14.36 1.36
CA GLY A 62 11.62 14.91 1.63
C GLY A 62 12.13 14.54 3.02
N SER A 63 13.44 14.70 3.18
CA SER A 63 14.22 14.31 4.37
C SER A 63 14.53 15.48 5.30
N SER A 64 13.98 16.67 5.06
CA SER A 64 14.18 17.84 5.92
C SER A 64 13.74 17.58 7.37
N TYR A 65 14.47 18.13 8.34
CA TYR A 65 14.18 17.97 9.77
C TYR A 65 12.76 18.39 10.15
N SER A 66 12.22 19.44 9.51
CA SER A 66 10.84 19.92 9.71
C SER A 66 9.79 18.86 9.42
N ASN A 67 10.07 17.94 8.49
CA ASN A 67 9.12 16.95 8.03
C ASN A 67 9.02 15.77 9.01
N LEU A 68 10.02 15.54 9.86
CA LEU A 68 10.01 14.46 10.84
C LEU A 68 8.87 14.61 11.85
N SER A 69 8.36 13.49 12.35
CA SER A 69 7.44 13.49 13.49
C SER A 69 8.12 14.09 14.73
N GLU A 70 7.32 14.68 15.63
CA GLU A 70 7.85 15.27 16.87
C GLU A 70 8.59 14.24 17.74
N ARG A 71 8.21 12.96 17.68
CA ARG A 71 8.88 11.88 18.43
C ARG A 71 10.26 11.56 17.87
N THR A 72 10.40 11.52 16.55
CA THR A 72 11.70 11.34 15.90
C THR A 72 12.59 12.56 16.16
N LYS A 73 12.03 13.77 16.13
CA LYS A 73 12.75 14.99 16.54
C LYS A 73 13.20 14.94 18.01
N GLN A 74 12.37 14.41 18.90
CA GLN A 74 12.72 14.23 20.31
C GLN A 74 13.86 13.21 20.47
N THR A 75 13.76 12.06 19.80
CA THR A 75 14.80 11.02 19.81
C THR A 75 16.14 11.56 19.30
N LEU A 76 16.13 12.32 18.19
CA LEU A 76 17.33 12.96 17.67
C LEU A 76 17.89 14.04 18.62
N ARG A 77 17.07 14.67 19.45
CA ARG A 77 17.56 15.62 20.47
C ARG A 77 18.19 14.89 21.66
N GLU A 78 17.58 13.79 22.09
CA GLU A 78 18.10 12.93 23.16
C GLU A 78 19.47 12.33 22.81
N SER A 79 19.67 11.97 21.53
CA SER A 79 20.96 11.50 21.00
C SER A 79 21.93 12.61 20.56
N ASP A 80 21.59 13.90 20.74
CA ASP A 80 22.36 15.06 20.22
C ASP A 80 22.60 15.05 18.68
N LEU A 81 21.74 14.37 17.93
CA LEU A 81 21.81 14.21 16.47
C LEU A 81 20.94 15.22 15.70
N ALA A 82 20.14 16.07 16.37
CA ALA A 82 19.22 16.99 15.67
C ALA A 82 19.95 17.97 14.71
N LYS A 83 21.09 18.52 15.14
CA LYS A 83 21.92 19.40 14.29
C LYS A 83 22.62 18.60 13.19
N VAL A 84 23.09 17.40 13.49
CA VAL A 84 23.71 16.49 12.51
C VAL A 84 22.71 16.17 11.42
N TYR A 85 21.49 15.77 11.78
CA TYR A 85 20.43 15.44 10.83
C TYR A 85 20.10 16.60 9.90
N THR A 86 20.06 17.83 10.41
CA THR A 86 19.78 19.02 9.60
C THR A 86 20.85 19.24 8.52
N LYS A 87 22.11 18.88 8.79
CA LYS A 87 23.23 19.00 7.83
C LYS A 87 23.36 17.77 6.93
N SER A 88 23.21 16.58 7.52
CA SER A 88 23.44 15.28 6.91
C SER A 88 22.50 14.25 7.52
N PRO A 89 21.29 14.05 6.95
CA PRO A 89 20.34 13.05 7.43
C PRO A 89 20.88 11.61 7.40
N MET A 90 21.73 11.28 6.42
CA MET A 90 22.37 9.96 6.30
C MET A 90 23.37 9.72 7.44
N GLU A 91 24.21 10.70 7.76
CA GLU A 91 25.16 10.58 8.87
C GLU A 91 24.43 10.43 10.21
N ALA A 92 23.38 11.21 10.45
CA ALA A 92 22.56 11.06 11.65
C ALA A 92 21.89 9.67 11.71
N ALA A 93 21.42 9.12 10.58
CA ALA A 93 20.85 7.77 10.53
C ALA A 93 21.91 6.70 10.88
N ARG A 94 23.13 6.84 10.34
CA ARG A 94 24.24 5.93 10.63
C ARG A 94 24.64 5.97 12.10
N THR A 95 24.82 7.16 12.68
CA THR A 95 25.17 7.29 14.10
C THR A 95 24.06 6.77 15.00
N LEU A 96 22.78 7.05 14.68
CA LEU A 96 21.66 6.53 15.44
C LEU A 96 21.56 4.99 15.35
N HIS A 97 21.90 4.40 14.21
CA HIS A 97 22.02 2.94 14.08
C HIS A 97 23.10 2.38 15.01
N GLU A 98 24.29 3.01 15.05
CA GLU A 98 25.37 2.61 15.97
C GLU A 98 24.90 2.66 17.45
N GLU A 99 24.14 3.69 17.85
CA GLU A 99 23.52 3.73 19.18
C GLU A 99 22.52 2.60 19.42
N VAL A 100 21.73 2.22 18.42
CA VAL A 100 20.78 1.10 18.52
C VAL A 100 21.50 -0.24 18.67
N LEU A 101 22.68 -0.42 18.07
CA LEU A 101 23.49 -1.62 18.26
C LEU A 101 24.01 -1.75 19.70
N LEU A 102 24.21 -0.62 20.39
CA LEU A 102 24.63 -0.58 21.79
C LEU A 102 23.44 -0.76 22.73
N GLU A 103 22.37 0.00 22.49
CA GLU A 103 21.16 0.01 23.29
C GLU A 103 19.95 0.27 22.40
N SER A 104 19.27 -0.81 22.05
CA SER A 104 18.04 -0.77 21.28
C SER A 104 16.89 -0.25 22.13
N THR A 105 16.24 0.82 21.67
CA THR A 105 15.00 1.33 22.29
C THR A 105 13.93 1.52 21.22
N ASP A 106 12.66 1.38 21.62
CA ASP A 106 11.51 1.59 20.74
C ASP A 106 11.54 2.96 20.04
N ASN A 107 11.98 4.00 20.75
CA ASN A 107 12.10 5.35 20.20
C ASN A 107 13.15 5.41 19.08
N ARG A 108 14.33 4.83 19.30
CA ARG A 108 15.41 4.81 18.30
C ARG A 108 15.04 3.97 17.08
N LEU A 109 14.41 2.80 17.28
CA LEU A 109 13.91 1.96 16.18
C LEU A 109 12.85 2.67 15.33
N PHE A 110 11.87 3.29 15.99
CA PHE A 110 10.84 4.07 15.31
C PHE A 110 11.45 5.25 14.53
N ALA A 111 12.39 5.98 15.16
CA ALA A 111 13.09 7.09 14.52
C ALA A 111 13.85 6.64 13.27
N LEU A 112 14.61 5.55 13.33
CA LEU A 112 15.30 4.99 12.17
C LEU A 112 14.34 4.57 11.06
N ALA A 113 13.22 3.92 11.40
CA ALA A 113 12.20 3.56 10.44
C ALA A 113 11.67 4.79 9.68
N GLU A 114 11.34 5.87 10.40
CA GLU A 114 10.87 7.11 9.79
C GLU A 114 11.95 7.79 8.94
N ILE A 115 13.17 7.92 9.47
CA ILE A 115 14.30 8.58 8.80
C ILE A 115 14.62 7.89 7.47
N HIS A 116 14.76 6.56 7.47
CA HIS A 116 15.03 5.80 6.25
C HIS A 116 13.87 5.91 5.25
N SER A 117 12.62 5.90 5.72
CA SER A 117 11.46 6.11 4.83
C SER A 117 11.52 7.48 4.13
N ARG A 118 11.93 8.54 4.85
CA ARG A 118 12.06 9.89 4.29
C ARG A 118 13.24 10.04 3.35
N LEU A 119 14.38 9.43 3.69
CA LEU A 119 15.55 9.36 2.83
C LEU A 119 15.18 8.72 1.49
N ALA A 120 14.46 7.58 1.52
CA ALA A 120 13.99 6.91 0.32
C ALA A 120 13.12 7.82 -0.57
N LEU A 121 12.15 8.51 0.03
CA LEU A 121 11.29 9.46 -0.69
C LEU A 121 12.06 10.67 -1.25
N SER A 122 13.13 11.12 -0.59
CA SER A 122 13.94 12.26 -1.03
C SER A 122 14.86 11.94 -2.23
N MET A 123 15.22 10.67 -2.42
CA MET A 123 16.17 10.24 -3.46
C MET A 123 15.56 10.16 -4.86
N GLY A 124 14.23 10.02 -4.94
CA GLY A 124 13.48 10.01 -6.21
C GLY A 124 13.92 8.89 -7.18
N LYS A 125 13.55 9.03 -8.46
CA LYS A 125 13.79 8.00 -9.49
C LYS A 125 15.25 7.89 -9.97
N LEU A 126 16.05 8.95 -9.82
CA LEU A 126 17.43 9.00 -10.32
C LEU A 126 18.41 8.18 -9.47
N ARG A 127 18.11 8.03 -8.17
CA ARG A 127 18.90 7.25 -7.21
C ARG A 127 18.10 6.05 -6.71
N LYS A 128 17.45 5.37 -7.66
CA LYS A 128 16.49 4.31 -7.37
C LYS A 128 17.08 3.13 -6.57
N PRO A 129 18.28 2.60 -6.90
CA PRO A 129 18.87 1.52 -6.10
C PRO A 129 19.11 1.91 -4.64
N GLU A 130 19.59 3.13 -4.40
CA GLU A 130 19.80 3.67 -3.05
C GLU A 130 18.46 3.92 -2.33
N ALA A 131 17.46 4.48 -3.04
CA ALA A 131 16.12 4.68 -2.51
C ALA A 131 15.48 3.36 -2.08
N MET A 132 15.67 2.29 -2.85
CA MET A 132 15.22 0.93 -2.50
C MET A 132 15.94 0.40 -1.25
N GLY A 133 17.23 0.68 -1.08
CA GLY A 133 17.96 0.32 0.13
C GLY A 133 17.38 1.01 1.37
N HIS A 134 17.04 2.29 1.25
CA HIS A 134 16.37 3.02 2.34
C HIS A 134 14.94 2.54 2.59
N HIS A 135 14.17 2.16 1.57
CA HIS A 135 12.86 1.51 1.80
C HIS A 135 13.02 0.18 2.53
N TYR A 136 13.99 -0.65 2.15
CA TYR A 136 14.29 -1.90 2.85
C TYR A 136 14.66 -1.68 4.32
N LEU A 137 15.58 -0.74 4.61
CA LEU A 137 15.95 -0.40 5.97
C LEU A 137 14.76 0.18 6.76
N GLY A 138 13.96 1.05 6.14
CA GLY A 138 12.76 1.62 6.75
C GLY A 138 11.72 0.56 7.13
N ALA A 139 11.50 -0.43 6.25
CA ALA A 139 10.66 -1.59 6.56
C ALA A 139 11.27 -2.46 7.66
N GLY A 140 12.60 -2.67 7.64
CA GLY A 140 13.30 -3.49 8.63
C GLY A 140 13.26 -2.92 10.04
N TYR A 141 13.55 -1.63 10.22
CA TYR A 141 13.45 -1.00 11.53
C TYR A 141 12.01 -0.95 12.05
N ALA A 142 11.03 -0.70 11.16
CA ALA A 142 9.62 -0.79 11.53
C ALA A 142 9.25 -2.21 11.97
N PHE A 143 9.76 -3.23 11.27
CA PHE A 143 9.56 -4.62 11.65
C PHE A 143 10.17 -4.95 13.02
N HIS A 144 11.42 -4.54 13.28
CA HIS A 144 12.05 -4.75 14.59
C HIS A 144 11.30 -4.03 15.72
N PHE A 145 10.82 -2.81 15.50
CA PHE A 145 9.94 -2.10 16.44
C PHE A 145 8.69 -2.94 16.74
N LEU A 146 8.01 -3.44 15.70
CA LEU A 146 6.78 -4.22 15.85
C LEU A 146 7.02 -5.60 16.47
N MET A 147 8.19 -6.21 16.22
CA MET A 147 8.50 -7.54 16.74
C MET A 147 9.06 -7.48 18.15
N ALA A 148 9.52 -6.32 18.62
CA ALA A 148 10.03 -6.09 19.97
C ALA A 148 10.99 -7.21 20.40
N HIS A 149 12.26 -7.09 20.01
CA HIS A 149 13.31 -8.01 20.46
C HIS A 149 13.95 -7.43 21.73
N ASP A 150 14.10 -8.23 22.79
CA ASP A 150 15.08 -7.88 23.83
C ASP A 150 16.43 -8.32 23.26
N ASP A 151 17.09 -7.49 22.45
CA ASP A 151 18.48 -7.78 22.09
C ASP A 151 19.26 -7.97 23.42
N PRO A 152 19.88 -9.14 23.71
CA PRO A 152 20.47 -9.45 25.01
C PRO A 152 21.70 -8.59 25.27
N VAL A 153 22.00 -7.66 24.36
CA VAL A 153 23.03 -6.64 24.49
C VAL A 153 22.59 -5.52 25.46
N ALA A 154 21.29 -5.35 25.77
CA ALA A 154 20.79 -4.17 26.49
C ALA A 154 19.96 -4.45 27.76
N GLY A 155 20.29 -5.50 28.53
CA GLY A 155 19.72 -5.74 29.86
C GLY A 155 20.65 -5.33 30.98
N ASN A 156 20.33 -4.25 31.70
CA ASN A 156 21.06 -3.77 32.86
C ASN A 156 21.37 -4.87 33.90
N GLY A 157 22.65 -5.18 34.08
CA GLY A 157 23.14 -5.98 35.20
C GLY A 157 24.58 -6.46 35.01
N VAL A 158 25.55 -5.71 35.58
CA VAL A 158 26.88 -6.17 36.00
C VAL A 158 27.62 -7.10 35.01
N TRP A 159 28.48 -6.53 34.18
CA TRP A 159 29.47 -7.30 33.41
C TRP A 159 30.51 -7.92 34.34
N GLY A 160 30.38 -9.21 34.62
CA GLY A 160 31.51 -10.06 35.00
C GLY A 160 32.27 -10.52 33.74
N PRO A 161 33.60 -10.73 33.80
CA PRO A 161 34.45 -10.93 32.61
C PRO A 161 34.27 -12.26 31.84
N HIS A 162 33.19 -13.02 32.04
CA HIS A 162 33.00 -14.33 31.41
C HIS A 162 31.54 -14.66 31.09
N GLN A 163 30.90 -13.95 30.17
CA GLN A 163 29.74 -14.52 29.46
C GLN A 163 29.82 -14.20 27.98
N LEU A 164 30.53 -15.08 27.28
CA LEU A 164 30.43 -15.26 25.84
C LEU A 164 28.99 -15.68 25.55
N VAL A 165 28.18 -14.77 25.01
CA VAL A 165 26.96 -15.18 24.32
C VAL A 165 27.43 -16.08 23.19
N GLU A 166 27.11 -17.37 23.26
CA GLU A 166 27.50 -18.34 22.25
C GLU A 166 27.03 -17.83 20.89
N LYS A 167 27.92 -17.90 19.90
CA LYS A 167 27.66 -17.54 18.51
C LYS A 167 26.51 -18.41 18.01
N GLY A 168 25.28 -17.89 18.02
CA GLY A 168 24.05 -18.64 17.71
C GLY A 168 22.90 -18.48 18.73
N SER A 169 23.13 -17.81 19.86
CA SER A 169 22.07 -17.54 20.86
C SER A 169 21.08 -16.50 20.33
N ILE A 170 19.79 -16.85 20.25
CA ILE A 170 18.73 -15.90 19.89
C ILE A 170 18.47 -14.99 21.09
N PRO A 171 18.47 -13.67 20.91
CA PRO A 171 17.92 -12.72 21.86
C PRO A 171 16.62 -13.16 22.57
N PRO A 172 16.48 -12.98 23.89
CA PRO A 172 15.14 -13.03 24.48
C PRO A 172 14.25 -12.04 23.73
N GLN A 173 12.99 -12.39 23.49
CA GLN A 173 12.10 -11.50 22.75
C GLN A 173 11.22 -10.77 23.76
N ARG A 174 11.23 -9.43 23.73
CA ARG A 174 10.30 -8.64 24.52
C ARG A 174 8.90 -8.99 24.08
N LYS A 175 8.13 -9.68 24.92
CA LYS A 175 6.74 -9.98 24.61
C LYS A 175 5.97 -8.66 24.45
N LEU A 176 5.47 -8.37 23.24
CA LEU A 176 4.50 -7.29 23.02
C LEU A 176 3.36 -7.51 24.01
N GLN A 177 3.15 -6.53 24.86
CA GLN A 177 2.07 -6.55 25.82
C GLN A 177 0.81 -5.97 25.17
N PRO A 178 -0.39 -6.37 25.62
CA PRO A 178 -1.64 -5.83 25.10
C PRO A 178 -1.76 -4.30 25.18
N GLN A 179 -0.99 -3.62 26.03
CA GLN A 179 -0.95 -2.15 26.05
C GLN A 179 -0.19 -1.54 24.86
N ASP A 180 0.75 -2.28 24.26
CA ASP A 180 1.63 -1.77 23.21
C ASP A 180 0.85 -1.48 21.92
N ILE A 181 -0.30 -2.14 21.67
CA ILE A 181 -1.17 -1.85 20.51
C ILE A 181 -1.90 -0.51 20.62
N TYR A 182 -2.01 0.05 21.84
CA TYR A 182 -2.60 1.37 22.07
C TYR A 182 -1.56 2.49 21.95
N ASP A 183 -0.28 2.14 21.80
CA ASP A 183 0.74 3.12 21.46
C ASP A 183 0.52 3.62 20.02
N PRO A 184 0.34 4.94 19.80
CA PRO A 184 0.22 5.48 18.46
C PRO A 184 1.42 5.14 17.54
N ARG A 185 2.60 4.88 18.12
CA ARG A 185 3.80 4.43 17.39
C ARG A 185 3.58 3.06 16.74
N PHE A 186 2.79 2.18 17.35
CA PHE A 186 2.48 0.85 16.81
C PHE A 186 1.75 0.94 15.47
N ILE A 187 0.67 1.73 15.42
CA ILE A 187 -0.09 1.93 14.18
C ILE A 187 0.80 2.58 13.11
N GLN A 188 1.59 3.59 13.49
CA GLN A 188 2.49 4.27 12.57
C GLN A 188 3.58 3.32 12.04
N ALA A 189 4.15 2.46 12.88
CA ALA A 189 5.15 1.48 12.48
C ALA A 189 4.57 0.43 11.50
N CYS A 190 3.35 -0.07 11.74
CA CYS A 190 2.64 -0.92 10.76
C CYS A 190 2.52 -0.23 9.40
N GLN A 191 2.13 1.05 9.40
CA GLN A 191 1.98 1.82 8.18
C GLN A 191 3.33 2.11 7.48
N LEU A 192 4.39 2.40 8.24
CA LEU A 192 5.75 2.55 7.70
C LEU A 192 6.24 1.24 7.07
N TYR A 193 6.08 0.10 7.75
CA TYR A 193 6.41 -1.21 7.21
C TYR A 193 5.66 -1.47 5.90
N ASN A 194 4.32 -1.36 5.91
CA ASN A 194 3.50 -1.66 4.73
C ASN A 194 3.82 -0.71 3.57
N ARG A 195 4.05 0.59 3.84
CA ARG A 195 4.39 1.57 2.80
C ARG A 195 5.75 1.29 2.16
N ASN A 196 6.77 1.09 2.98
CA ASN A 196 8.11 0.78 2.46
C ASN A 196 8.13 -0.54 1.69
N LEU A 197 7.46 -1.58 2.20
CA LEU A 197 7.33 -2.85 1.49
C LEU A 197 6.57 -2.67 0.17
N SER A 198 5.55 -1.81 0.13
CA SER A 198 4.82 -1.52 -1.12
C SER A 198 5.77 -0.98 -2.17
N HIS A 199 6.65 -0.02 -1.81
CA HIS A 199 7.67 0.49 -2.73
C HIS A 199 8.64 -0.59 -3.22
N LEU A 200 9.09 -1.52 -2.36
CA LEU A 200 9.96 -2.63 -2.78
C LEU A 200 9.26 -3.57 -3.77
N VAL A 201 8.03 -3.96 -3.45
CA VAL A 201 7.24 -4.93 -4.23
C VAL A 201 6.95 -4.42 -5.64
N ARG A 202 6.76 -3.11 -5.82
CA ARG A 202 6.53 -2.47 -7.13
C ARG A 202 7.72 -2.58 -8.07
N GLU A 203 8.92 -2.68 -7.52
CA GLU A 203 10.17 -2.58 -8.26
C GLU A 203 10.81 -3.95 -8.53
N ALA A 204 10.12 -5.03 -8.19
CA ALA A 204 10.51 -6.38 -8.59
C ALA A 204 10.51 -6.53 -10.12
N ASP A 205 11.59 -7.07 -10.68
CA ASP A 205 11.69 -7.37 -12.10
C ASP A 205 10.69 -8.49 -12.45
N PRO A 206 9.69 -8.26 -13.30
CA PRO A 206 8.68 -9.26 -13.63
C PRO A 206 9.22 -10.49 -14.38
N LYS A 207 10.45 -10.43 -14.90
CA LYS A 207 11.08 -11.59 -15.58
C LYS A 207 11.74 -12.55 -14.60
N THR A 208 12.38 -12.01 -13.56
CA THR A 208 13.18 -12.79 -12.62
C THR A 208 12.55 -12.89 -11.24
N TRP A 209 11.56 -12.04 -10.96
CA TRP A 209 10.98 -11.80 -9.63
C TRP A 209 12.06 -11.54 -8.57
N THR A 210 13.08 -10.78 -8.97
CA THR A 210 14.14 -10.28 -8.10
C THR A 210 14.16 -8.76 -8.09
N LEU A 211 14.66 -8.20 -7.00
CA LEU A 211 14.88 -6.76 -6.86
C LEU A 211 16.28 -6.53 -6.29
N LYS A 212 16.98 -5.57 -6.87
CA LYS A 212 18.33 -5.18 -6.46
C LYS A 212 18.28 -3.79 -5.86
N MET A 213 19.00 -3.62 -4.76
CA MET A 213 19.07 -2.34 -4.06
C MET A 213 20.49 -2.12 -3.55
N ARG A 214 20.79 -0.86 -3.21
CA ARG A 214 22.07 -0.47 -2.63
C ARG A 214 21.87 0.10 -1.24
N THR A 215 22.60 -0.46 -0.28
CA THR A 215 22.75 0.08 1.07
C THR A 215 24.14 0.68 1.24
N GLU A 216 24.41 1.33 2.37
CA GLU A 216 25.76 1.85 2.66
C GLU A 216 26.79 0.71 2.84
N GLU A 217 26.32 -0.48 3.23
CA GLU A 217 27.13 -1.68 3.47
C GLU A 217 27.35 -2.51 2.20
N GLY A 218 26.55 -2.29 1.17
CA GLY A 218 26.68 -3.00 -0.10
C GLY A 218 25.36 -3.21 -0.84
N ASP A 219 25.47 -3.92 -1.96
CA ASP A 219 24.33 -4.26 -2.79
C ASP A 219 23.58 -5.48 -2.21
N ILE A 220 22.26 -5.37 -2.12
CA ILE A 220 21.38 -6.42 -1.61
C ILE A 220 20.47 -6.88 -2.75
N THR A 221 20.28 -8.19 -2.87
CA THR A 221 19.31 -8.78 -3.80
C THR A 221 18.24 -9.53 -3.03
N LEU A 222 16.99 -9.20 -3.30
CA LEU A 222 15.80 -9.83 -2.76
C LEU A 222 15.09 -10.60 -3.86
N SER A 223 14.54 -11.76 -3.54
CA SER A 223 13.68 -12.53 -4.44
C SER A 223 12.26 -12.61 -3.88
N LEU A 224 11.30 -12.90 -4.75
CA LEU A 224 9.95 -13.28 -4.32
C LEU A 224 9.86 -14.80 -4.20
N ASN A 225 9.12 -15.24 -3.20
CA ASN A 225 8.71 -16.62 -3.02
C ASN A 225 7.19 -16.66 -2.88
N SER A 226 6.54 -17.67 -3.46
CA SER A 226 5.11 -17.84 -3.28
C SER A 226 4.82 -18.87 -2.21
N ARG A 227 4.03 -18.46 -1.22
CA ARG A 227 3.32 -19.33 -0.28
C ARG A 227 1.84 -19.46 -0.65
N HIS A 228 1.42 -18.86 -1.76
CA HIS A 228 0.05 -18.88 -2.22
C HIS A 228 -0.25 -20.22 -2.93
N PRO A 229 -1.22 -21.03 -2.45
CA PRO A 229 -1.42 -22.40 -2.91
C PRO A 229 -1.83 -22.52 -4.38
N ARG A 230 -2.43 -21.46 -4.94
CA ARG A 230 -2.89 -21.41 -6.34
C ARG A 230 -1.99 -20.61 -7.27
N VAL A 231 -0.91 -20.00 -6.77
CA VAL A 231 -0.05 -19.12 -7.58
C VAL A 231 1.39 -19.53 -7.37
N ALA A 232 1.96 -20.29 -8.30
CA ALA A 232 3.40 -20.53 -8.32
C ALA A 232 4.14 -19.31 -8.88
N ILE A 233 5.35 -19.01 -8.38
CA ILE A 233 6.17 -17.90 -8.91
C ILE A 233 6.45 -18.08 -10.41
N SER A 234 6.62 -19.32 -10.89
CA SER A 234 6.82 -19.63 -12.30
C SER A 234 5.64 -19.27 -13.20
N HIS A 235 4.42 -19.19 -12.66
CA HIS A 235 3.20 -18.85 -13.40
C HIS A 235 2.75 -17.40 -13.13
N LEU A 236 3.46 -16.65 -12.28
CA LEU A 236 3.13 -15.27 -11.99
C LEU A 236 3.51 -14.40 -13.19
N ALA A 237 2.51 -13.83 -13.84
CA ALA A 237 2.67 -12.95 -15.00
C ALA A 237 2.78 -11.47 -14.60
N ARG A 238 2.02 -11.06 -13.58
CA ARG A 238 2.04 -9.69 -13.06
C ARG A 238 1.73 -9.69 -11.57
N LEU A 239 2.36 -8.76 -10.87
CA LEU A 239 2.03 -8.42 -9.49
C LEU A 239 1.73 -6.93 -9.46
N THR A 240 0.62 -6.54 -8.81
CA THR A 240 0.26 -5.12 -8.68
C THR A 240 -0.23 -4.85 -7.26
N PRO A 241 0.44 -4.00 -6.46
CA PRO A 241 -0.07 -3.57 -5.17
C PRO A 241 -1.43 -2.90 -5.31
N CYS A 242 -2.36 -3.22 -4.40
CA CYS A 242 -3.72 -2.69 -4.46
C CYS A 242 -3.77 -1.17 -4.28
N ASP A 243 -2.78 -0.57 -3.61
CA ASP A 243 -2.68 0.88 -3.43
C ASP A 243 -2.25 1.64 -4.71
N GLU A 244 -1.89 0.94 -5.79
CA GLU A 244 -1.76 1.50 -7.14
C GLU A 244 -3.10 1.59 -7.88
N LEU A 245 -4.16 1.00 -7.35
CA LEU A 245 -5.45 0.88 -8.03
C LEU A 245 -6.50 1.69 -7.27
N LYS A 246 -7.20 2.55 -8.00
CA LYS A 246 -8.41 3.21 -7.53
C LYS A 246 -9.60 2.40 -8.00
N VAL A 247 -10.35 1.84 -7.05
CA VAL A 247 -11.62 1.17 -7.33
C VAL A 247 -12.70 2.22 -7.60
N GLU A 248 -13.51 1.98 -8.62
CA GLU A 248 -14.66 2.78 -9.03
C GLU A 248 -15.88 1.86 -9.19
N GLY A 249 -17.08 2.37 -8.88
CA GLY A 249 -18.34 1.63 -9.05
C GLY A 249 -18.66 0.56 -8.00
N ILE A 250 -17.77 0.30 -7.02
CA ILE A 250 -18.06 -0.56 -5.86
C ILE A 250 -18.13 0.31 -4.61
N GLU A 251 -19.31 0.36 -3.98
CA GLU A 251 -19.56 1.18 -2.80
C GLU A 251 -18.88 0.61 -1.53
N THR A 252 -18.91 -0.71 -1.36
CA THR A 252 -18.34 -1.37 -0.17
C THR A 252 -16.91 -1.84 -0.40
N HIS A 253 -15.97 -1.25 0.34
CA HIS A 253 -14.56 -1.67 0.35
C HIS A 253 -14.28 -2.67 1.47
N HIS A 254 -14.16 -3.95 1.10
CA HIS A 254 -13.75 -5.03 1.99
C HIS A 254 -12.22 -5.07 2.09
N ARG A 255 -11.69 -4.40 3.11
CA ARG A 255 -10.28 -4.42 3.48
C ARG A 255 -10.14 -4.80 4.96
N SER A 256 -9.21 -5.71 5.25
CA SER A 256 -8.82 -6.03 6.62
C SER A 256 -7.43 -5.46 6.92
N TYR A 257 -7.29 -4.79 8.06
CA TYR A 257 -6.02 -4.22 8.49
C TYR A 257 -5.10 -5.30 9.06
N GLY A 258 -3.81 -5.16 8.78
CA GLY A 258 -2.78 -6.09 9.21
C GLY A 258 -1.40 -5.67 8.68
N LEU A 259 -0.45 -6.59 8.75
CA LEU A 259 0.91 -6.39 8.27
C LEU A 259 1.07 -7.01 6.87
N GLY A 260 1.83 -6.36 5.99
CA GLY A 260 2.01 -6.75 4.60
C GLY A 260 1.27 -5.84 3.61
N VAL A 261 1.51 -6.10 2.33
CA VAL A 261 0.98 -5.29 1.23
C VAL A 261 -0.02 -6.12 0.44
N PRO A 262 -1.31 -5.75 0.41
CA PRO A 262 -2.29 -6.39 -0.45
C PRO A 262 -1.89 -6.20 -1.91
N VAL A 263 -1.89 -7.29 -2.68
CA VAL A 263 -1.49 -7.34 -4.09
C VAL A 263 -2.52 -8.11 -4.91
N VAL A 264 -2.73 -7.66 -6.15
CA VAL A 264 -3.39 -8.41 -7.20
C VAL A 264 -2.33 -9.26 -7.90
N LEU A 265 -2.49 -10.58 -7.87
CA LEU A 265 -1.60 -11.54 -8.52
C LEU A 265 -2.23 -12.01 -9.82
N GLU A 266 -1.59 -11.74 -10.95
CA GLU A 266 -2.02 -12.21 -12.26
C GLU A 266 -1.22 -13.46 -12.67
N THR A 267 -1.90 -14.55 -13.01
CA THR A 267 -1.26 -15.76 -13.55
C THR A 267 -1.26 -15.79 -15.08
N SER A 268 -0.26 -16.46 -15.66
CA SER A 268 -0.15 -16.68 -17.10
C SER A 268 -1.10 -17.75 -17.63
N ASP A 269 -1.72 -18.54 -16.74
CA ASP A 269 -2.61 -19.63 -17.11
C ASP A 269 -3.89 -19.07 -17.73
N LYS A 270 -4.16 -19.44 -18.99
CA LYS A 270 -5.45 -19.13 -19.61
C LYS A 270 -6.52 -19.96 -18.92
N PRO A 271 -7.66 -19.39 -18.48
CA PRO A 271 -8.80 -20.20 -18.11
C PRO A 271 -9.19 -21.09 -19.29
N ASP A 272 -9.03 -22.39 -19.12
CA ASP A 272 -9.53 -23.39 -20.07
C ASP A 272 -11.04 -23.66 -19.86
N VAL A 273 -11.68 -22.86 -18.99
CA VAL A 273 -13.08 -23.00 -18.59
C VAL A 273 -13.94 -21.85 -19.16
N PRO A 274 -15.05 -22.15 -19.85
CA PRO A 274 -16.02 -21.16 -20.29
C PRO A 274 -16.53 -20.32 -19.12
N PHE A 275 -16.80 -19.03 -19.40
CA PHE A 275 -17.24 -18.00 -18.45
C PHE A 275 -18.50 -18.32 -17.63
N SER A 276 -19.21 -19.41 -17.94
CA SER A 276 -20.42 -19.84 -17.22
C SER A 276 -20.18 -20.24 -15.76
N ASN A 277 -18.91 -20.48 -15.38
CA ASN A 277 -18.52 -20.81 -14.02
C ASN A 277 -17.71 -19.66 -13.42
N LEU A 278 -18.39 -18.70 -12.79
CA LEU A 278 -17.84 -17.47 -12.22
C LEU A 278 -16.72 -17.66 -11.15
N HIS A 279 -16.32 -18.89 -10.85
CA HIS A 279 -15.52 -19.20 -9.65
C HIS A 279 -14.21 -19.97 -9.83
N LEU A 280 -13.79 -20.44 -11.02
CA LEU A 280 -12.68 -21.42 -11.07
C LEU A 280 -11.56 -21.21 -12.11
N GLY A 281 -11.61 -20.14 -12.91
CA GLY A 281 -10.59 -19.90 -13.95
C GLY A 281 -9.98 -18.50 -13.95
N GLN A 282 -10.23 -17.70 -12.91
CA GLN A 282 -9.84 -16.30 -12.98
C GLN A 282 -8.32 -16.15 -12.86
N PRO A 283 -7.66 -15.46 -13.82
CA PRO A 283 -6.21 -15.28 -13.78
C PRO A 283 -5.79 -14.30 -12.68
N LEU A 284 -6.71 -13.82 -11.85
CA LEU A 284 -6.45 -12.85 -10.79
C LEU A 284 -6.72 -13.47 -9.42
N HIS A 285 -5.73 -13.36 -8.54
CA HIS A 285 -5.81 -13.84 -7.16
C HIS A 285 -5.49 -12.70 -6.18
N ALA A 286 -6.15 -12.73 -5.03
CA ALA A 286 -5.79 -11.88 -3.91
C ALA A 286 -4.53 -12.43 -3.25
N GLY A 287 -3.54 -11.57 -3.01
CA GLY A 287 -2.35 -11.94 -2.25
C GLY A 287 -1.98 -10.87 -1.24
N THR A 288 -1.13 -11.25 -0.29
CA THR A 288 -0.44 -10.31 0.59
C THR A 288 1.06 -10.55 0.51
N ALA A 289 1.80 -9.56 0.02
CA ALA A 289 3.25 -9.58 0.03
C ALA A 289 3.75 -9.25 1.45
N PHE A 290 4.66 -10.08 1.96
CA PHE A 290 5.19 -9.99 3.31
C PHE A 290 6.70 -10.18 3.31
N LEU A 291 7.44 -9.32 4.00
CA LEU A 291 8.90 -9.44 4.15
C LEU A 291 9.27 -9.69 5.61
N ARG A 292 10.01 -10.77 5.85
CA ARG A 292 10.65 -11.08 7.13
C ARG A 292 12.04 -10.46 7.15
N PHE A 293 12.49 -10.08 8.34
CA PHE A 293 13.83 -9.56 8.56
C PHE A 293 14.60 -10.48 9.50
N PRO A 294 15.95 -10.43 9.48
CA PRO A 294 16.77 -11.16 10.44
C PRO A 294 16.34 -10.87 11.89
N ASP A 295 16.54 -11.83 12.79
CA ASP A 295 16.16 -11.65 14.20
C ASP A 295 17.00 -10.57 14.91
N ARG A 296 18.26 -10.39 14.48
CA ARG A 296 19.19 -9.41 15.06
C ARG A 296 19.24 -8.16 14.20
N ILE A 297 19.17 -7.01 14.86
CA ILE A 297 19.23 -5.71 14.17
C ILE A 297 20.59 -5.44 13.51
N ALA A 298 21.66 -6.01 14.08
CA ALA A 298 23.01 -5.96 13.50
C ALA A 298 23.04 -6.59 12.09
N ASP A 299 22.22 -7.60 11.84
CA ASP A 299 22.19 -8.33 10.57
C ASP A 299 21.33 -7.63 9.52
N LEU A 300 20.52 -6.65 9.92
CA LEU A 300 19.63 -5.92 9.01
C LEU A 300 20.39 -5.31 7.83
N ARG A 301 21.60 -4.79 8.07
CA ARG A 301 22.44 -4.13 7.07
C ARG A 301 23.40 -5.08 6.35
N LEU A 302 23.55 -6.33 6.80
CA LEU A 302 24.59 -7.26 6.32
C LEU A 302 24.22 -8.05 5.05
N GLY A 303 23.06 -7.79 4.45
CA GLY A 303 22.76 -8.29 3.10
C GLY A 303 22.31 -9.75 2.99
N HIS A 304 21.74 -10.33 4.06
CA HIS A 304 21.08 -11.64 4.02
C HIS A 304 19.56 -11.53 4.14
N PRO A 305 18.87 -10.87 3.20
CA PRO A 305 17.45 -10.62 3.34
C PRO A 305 16.65 -11.92 3.08
N SER A 306 15.56 -12.12 3.82
CA SER A 306 14.60 -13.18 3.51
C SER A 306 13.81 -12.84 2.26
N PRO A 307 13.37 -13.81 1.45
CA PRO A 307 12.53 -13.52 0.28
C PRO A 307 11.21 -12.84 0.68
N ILE A 308 10.65 -12.05 -0.22
CA ILE A 308 9.29 -11.52 -0.08
C ILE A 308 8.31 -12.68 -0.30
N GLU A 309 7.51 -12.99 0.71
CA GLU A 309 6.52 -14.06 0.71
C GLU A 309 5.19 -13.54 0.15
N LEU A 310 4.68 -14.18 -0.91
CA LEU A 310 3.32 -13.95 -1.41
C LEU A 310 2.38 -14.95 -0.74
N ASN A 311 1.51 -14.48 0.15
CA ASN A 311 0.58 -15.30 0.92
C ASN A 311 -0.84 -15.22 0.34
N ASP A 312 -1.67 -16.23 0.60
CA ASP A 312 -3.12 -16.18 0.35
C ASP A 312 -3.84 -15.70 1.62
N PRO A 313 -4.23 -14.41 1.68
CA PRO A 313 -4.88 -13.86 2.86
C PRO A 313 -6.33 -14.35 3.07
N VAL A 314 -6.94 -14.98 2.06
CA VAL A 314 -8.31 -15.51 2.18
C VAL A 314 -8.29 -16.85 2.91
N SER A 315 -7.33 -17.70 2.57
CA SER A 315 -7.15 -19.01 3.20
C SER A 315 -6.40 -18.92 4.52
N GLU A 316 -5.34 -18.12 4.57
CA GLU A 316 -4.47 -17.93 5.74
C GLU A 316 -4.35 -16.44 6.09
N PRO A 317 -5.37 -15.83 6.74
CA PRO A 317 -5.41 -14.38 7.02
C PRO A 317 -4.40 -13.94 8.10
N LYS A 318 -3.59 -14.85 8.63
CA LYS A 318 -2.68 -14.61 9.74
C LYS A 318 -1.39 -15.38 9.52
N ILE A 319 -0.28 -14.77 9.90
CA ILE A 319 1.06 -15.36 9.80
C ILE A 319 1.68 -15.53 11.18
N LYS A 320 2.48 -16.59 11.36
CA LYS A 320 3.28 -16.79 12.58
C LYS A 320 4.68 -16.19 12.42
N ILE A 321 5.08 -15.37 13.38
CA ILE A 321 6.40 -14.76 13.47
C ILE A 321 6.82 -14.80 14.93
N SER A 322 7.94 -15.45 15.23
CA SER A 322 8.53 -15.39 16.58
C SER A 322 7.51 -15.76 17.67
N GLY A 323 6.74 -16.83 17.44
CA GLY A 323 5.68 -17.31 18.34
C GLY A 323 4.39 -16.47 18.37
N ARG A 324 4.34 -15.35 17.65
CA ARG A 324 3.16 -14.47 17.55
C ARG A 324 2.35 -14.75 16.31
N THR A 325 1.04 -14.48 16.41
CA THR A 325 0.12 -14.56 15.28
C THR A 325 -0.26 -13.15 14.86
N ILE A 326 0.11 -12.75 13.65
CA ILE A 326 -0.06 -11.39 13.13
C ILE A 326 -1.09 -11.44 11.98
N PRO A 327 -2.13 -10.60 11.99
CA PRO A 327 -3.05 -10.51 10.86
C PRO A 327 -2.35 -9.96 9.63
N LEU A 328 -2.62 -10.55 8.46
CA LEU A 328 -2.16 -10.04 7.17
C LEU A 328 -3.09 -8.94 6.66
N GLU A 329 -2.53 -7.87 6.12
CA GLU A 329 -3.34 -6.85 5.46
C GLU A 329 -3.96 -7.44 4.18
N THR A 330 -5.25 -7.22 3.95
CA THR A 330 -6.00 -7.85 2.85
C THR A 330 -6.93 -6.85 2.16
N ASP A 331 -7.01 -6.90 0.83
CA ASP A 331 -7.95 -6.12 0.03
C ASP A 331 -8.60 -7.00 -1.04
N THR A 332 -9.80 -7.51 -0.77
CA THR A 332 -10.54 -8.37 -1.71
C THR A 332 -11.35 -7.56 -2.71
N THR A 333 -11.77 -6.34 -2.35
CA THR A 333 -12.55 -5.47 -3.26
C THR A 333 -11.73 -5.04 -4.46
N THR A 334 -10.46 -4.69 -4.29
CA THR A 334 -9.60 -4.29 -5.41
C THR A 334 -9.39 -5.43 -6.40
N VAL A 335 -9.26 -6.66 -5.91
CA VAL A 335 -9.11 -7.87 -6.75
C VAL A 335 -10.41 -8.17 -7.49
N LEU A 336 -11.56 -8.08 -6.80
CA LEU A 336 -12.89 -8.24 -7.41
C LEU A 336 -13.14 -7.19 -8.49
N ALA A 337 -12.87 -5.92 -8.22
CA ALA A 337 -13.01 -4.84 -9.18
C ALA A 337 -12.12 -5.06 -10.41
N SER A 338 -10.87 -5.47 -10.20
CA SER A 338 -9.93 -5.79 -11.28
C SER A 338 -10.43 -6.95 -12.15
N THR A 339 -11.04 -7.94 -11.52
CA THR A 339 -11.65 -9.08 -12.21
C THR A 339 -12.84 -8.64 -13.06
N LEU A 340 -13.77 -7.87 -12.48
CA LEU A 340 -14.95 -7.37 -13.18
C LEU A 340 -14.56 -6.50 -14.38
N ALA A 341 -13.59 -5.60 -14.20
CA ALA A 341 -13.07 -4.75 -15.28
C ALA A 341 -12.49 -5.57 -16.46
N ARG A 342 -11.90 -6.75 -16.19
CA ARG A 342 -11.36 -7.64 -17.24
C ARG A 342 -12.41 -8.54 -17.89
N SER A 343 -13.46 -8.88 -17.16
CA SER A 343 -14.50 -9.79 -17.62
C SER A 343 -15.36 -9.24 -18.76
N GLY A 344 -15.30 -7.92 -19.02
CA GLY A 344 -16.07 -7.29 -20.08
C GLY A 344 -17.58 -7.38 -19.87
N LEU A 345 -18.04 -7.65 -18.64
CA LEU A 345 -19.47 -7.73 -18.27
C LEU A 345 -20.24 -6.42 -18.60
N GLU A 346 -19.54 -5.30 -18.80
CA GLU A 346 -20.09 -4.05 -19.32
C GLU A 346 -20.79 -4.21 -20.69
N GLY A 347 -20.40 -5.22 -21.48
CA GLY A 347 -21.02 -5.54 -22.77
C GLY A 347 -22.29 -6.39 -22.66
N LEU A 348 -22.53 -7.06 -21.52
CA LEU A 348 -23.72 -7.92 -21.34
C LEU A 348 -24.97 -7.12 -20.97
N ASP A 349 -24.83 -5.97 -20.30
CA ASP A 349 -25.97 -5.12 -19.94
C ASP A 349 -26.74 -4.62 -21.18
N TYR A 350 -26.06 -4.37 -22.30
CA TYR A 350 -26.72 -3.99 -23.56
C TYR A 350 -27.33 -5.18 -24.30
N VAL A 351 -26.68 -6.34 -24.30
CA VAL A 351 -27.13 -7.52 -25.06
C VAL A 351 -28.28 -8.25 -24.35
N GLY A 352 -28.28 -8.29 -23.01
CA GLY A 352 -29.40 -8.81 -22.22
C GLY A 352 -30.65 -7.93 -22.29
N PHE A 353 -30.47 -6.61 -22.34
CA PHE A 353 -31.58 -5.65 -22.49
C PHE A 353 -32.19 -5.67 -23.90
N LEU A 354 -31.40 -5.93 -24.95
CA LEU A 354 -31.89 -6.01 -26.34
C LEU A 354 -32.40 -7.39 -26.77
N ASN A 355 -32.07 -8.47 -26.05
CA ASN A 355 -32.51 -9.83 -26.36
C ASN A 355 -33.64 -10.38 -25.46
N ALA A 356 -34.33 -9.53 -24.71
CA ALA A 356 -35.51 -9.92 -23.92
C ALA A 356 -36.67 -10.52 -24.76
N SER A 357 -36.56 -10.52 -26.10
CA SER A 357 -37.55 -11.05 -27.04
C SER A 357 -37.25 -12.46 -27.59
N ARG A 358 -36.25 -13.19 -27.07
CA ARG A 358 -35.94 -14.56 -27.54
C ARG A 358 -36.05 -15.68 -26.51
N ILE A 359 -36.77 -15.45 -25.41
CA ILE A 359 -37.23 -16.53 -24.54
C ILE A 359 -38.73 -16.71 -24.80
N GLN A 360 -39.04 -17.55 -25.80
CA GLN A 360 -40.29 -18.29 -25.91
C GLN A 360 -39.97 -19.72 -26.28
#